data_AF-A0A2E7JIT5-F1
#
_entry.id   AF-A0A2E7JIT5-F1
#
_cell.length_a   1.000
_cell.length_b   1.000
_cell.length_c   1.000
_cell.angle_alpha   90.00
_cell.angle_beta   90.00
_cell.angle_gamma   90.00
#
_symmetry.space_group_name_H-M   'P 1'
#
loop_
_entity.id
_entity.type
_entity.pdbx_description
1 polymer ?
#
loop_
_entity_poly.entity_id
_entity_poly.type
_entity_poly.pdbx_seq_one_letter_code
_entity_poly.pdbx_strand_id
1 'polypeptide(L)'
;MDIAGVYVEQTPEGDLSQMRAQKHGFTIYESIAEAVRLGTDALAVDGVLLIGEHGEYPNNEKGQKLYPRYEYFREIVEVFKVSGCSVPVFNDKHLSYSFEQAQQMVAWGRELDFAMLAGSSLPVTFRMPPLELPLECEIEDALMIGVGGSDAMDYHALEAMQCMVERRKGGESGIRSVQLIDGDEVWQAGRDGRWSRRLLAAALARSDSRSGIGLSDGRPQDLAHSGELEELVEEPAAYFIEYNDGAKATLLMLNGAVQDWTFAAVADGEIASTQFLLPPQPNVTYSACLMAKAEEMFATGTAPYPVERTLLVSGMLERCLDSRMAGGQRLETPELAVVYRAPEISQFCGAL
;
A
#
# COMPACT_ATOMS: atom_id res chain seq x y z
N MET A 1 -24.51 5.94 -0.93
CA MET A 1 -23.88 7.11 -1.58
C MET A 1 -24.09 7.03 -3.07
N ASP A 2 -24.14 8.17 -3.75
CA ASP A 2 -24.30 8.26 -5.21
C ASP A 2 -23.07 8.96 -5.83
N ILE A 3 -22.74 8.62 -7.07
CA ILE A 3 -21.73 9.34 -7.85
C ILE A 3 -22.42 10.54 -8.50
N ALA A 4 -22.06 11.75 -8.10
CA ALA A 4 -22.68 12.98 -8.61
C ALA A 4 -22.05 13.46 -9.94
N GLY A 5 -20.74 13.33 -10.07
CA GLY A 5 -19.97 13.76 -11.23
C GLY A 5 -18.62 13.07 -11.30
N VAL A 6 -18.06 12.95 -12.50
CA VAL A 6 -16.78 12.27 -12.75
C VAL A 6 -15.94 13.08 -13.72
N TYR A 7 -14.63 13.11 -13.50
CA TYR A 7 -13.64 13.50 -14.51
C TYR A 7 -12.84 12.25 -14.91
N VAL A 8 -12.57 12.09 -16.20
CA VAL A 8 -11.78 10.98 -16.75
C VAL A 8 -10.79 11.55 -17.76
N GLU A 9 -9.49 11.47 -17.46
CA GLU A 9 -8.45 12.01 -18.35
C GLU A 9 -8.27 11.16 -19.62
N GLN A 10 -8.25 9.83 -19.48
CA GLN A 10 -7.94 8.91 -20.57
C GLN A 10 -9.09 7.92 -20.81
N THR A 11 -9.56 7.83 -22.06
CA THR A 11 -10.64 6.92 -22.49
C THR A 11 -10.15 5.99 -23.60
N PRO A 12 -9.34 4.97 -23.29
CA PRO A 12 -8.88 3.99 -24.27
C PRO A 12 -10.02 3.10 -24.79
N GLU A 13 -9.74 2.28 -25.81
CA GLU A 13 -10.71 1.28 -26.29
C GLU A 13 -11.14 0.35 -25.15
N GLY A 14 -12.46 0.17 -24.98
CA GLY A 14 -13.03 -0.64 -23.91
C GLY A 14 -13.26 0.09 -22.59
N ASP A 15 -12.97 1.40 -22.50
CA ASP A 15 -13.33 2.22 -21.35
C ASP A 15 -14.83 2.12 -21.01
N LEU A 16 -15.13 2.06 -19.71
CA LEU A 16 -16.48 1.84 -19.19
C LEU A 16 -17.18 3.13 -18.80
N SER A 17 -16.50 4.28 -18.82
CA SER A 17 -16.94 5.52 -18.18
C SER A 17 -18.27 6.02 -18.77
N GLN A 18 -18.35 6.15 -20.10
CA GLN A 18 -19.58 6.60 -20.78
C GLN A 18 -20.77 5.65 -20.56
N MET A 19 -20.52 4.34 -20.61
CA MET A 19 -21.56 3.33 -20.38
C MET A 19 -22.07 3.40 -18.92
N ARG A 20 -21.17 3.57 -17.95
CA ARG A 20 -21.53 3.70 -16.53
C ARG A 20 -22.27 5.01 -16.26
N ALA A 21 -21.84 6.11 -16.86
CA ALA A 21 -22.51 7.41 -16.78
C ALA A 21 -23.96 7.32 -17.23
N GLN A 22 -24.21 6.75 -18.42
CA GLN A 22 -25.56 6.55 -18.94
C GLN A 22 -26.42 5.62 -18.08
N LYS A 23 -25.81 4.53 -17.57
CA LYS A 23 -26.51 3.54 -16.75
C LYS A 23 -26.91 4.07 -15.37
N HIS A 24 -26.06 4.89 -14.77
CA HIS A 24 -26.21 5.33 -13.37
C HIS A 24 -26.62 6.81 -13.24
N GLY A 25 -26.67 7.56 -14.34
CA GLY A 25 -27.21 8.92 -14.38
C GLY A 25 -26.28 10.02 -13.88
N PHE A 26 -24.96 9.82 -13.92
CA PHE A 26 -23.97 10.84 -13.56
C PHE A 26 -23.35 11.51 -14.80
N THR A 27 -22.85 12.74 -14.64
CA THR A 27 -22.21 13.50 -15.72
C THR A 27 -20.68 13.30 -15.71
N ILE A 28 -20.09 13.18 -16.90
CA ILE A 28 -18.64 13.25 -17.09
C ILE A 28 -18.30 14.70 -17.50
N TYR A 29 -17.43 15.34 -16.73
CA TYR A 29 -17.01 16.74 -16.93
C TYR A 29 -15.65 16.84 -17.61
N GLU A 30 -15.33 18.02 -18.16
CA GLU A 30 -14.08 18.25 -18.91
C GLU A 30 -12.89 18.53 -17.99
N SER A 31 -13.14 18.89 -16.73
CA SER A 31 -12.10 19.14 -15.73
C SER A 31 -12.48 18.66 -14.33
N ILE A 32 -11.46 18.48 -13.48
CA ILE A 32 -11.64 18.14 -12.06
C ILE A 32 -12.44 19.23 -11.35
N ALA A 33 -12.12 20.50 -11.62
CA ALA A 33 -12.83 21.63 -11.03
C ALA A 33 -14.33 21.62 -11.37
N GLU A 34 -14.70 21.33 -12.62
CA GLU A 34 -16.10 21.20 -13.02
C GLU A 34 -16.79 20.00 -12.36
N ALA A 35 -16.11 18.85 -12.25
CA ALA A 35 -16.67 17.66 -11.59
C ALA A 35 -16.94 17.91 -10.10
N VAL A 36 -16.03 18.58 -9.40
CA VAL A 36 -16.18 18.92 -7.97
C VAL A 36 -17.27 19.99 -7.74
N ARG A 37 -17.50 20.86 -8.72
CA ARG A 37 -18.54 21.92 -8.67
C ARG A 37 -19.86 21.53 -9.34
N LEU A 38 -19.93 20.35 -9.94
CA LEU A 38 -21.04 19.87 -10.78
C LEU A 38 -21.46 20.88 -11.86
N GLY A 39 -20.50 21.60 -12.45
CA GLY A 39 -20.74 22.63 -13.48
C GLY A 39 -21.24 23.98 -12.95
N THR A 40 -21.18 24.20 -11.63
CA THR A 40 -21.51 25.48 -10.99
C THR A 40 -20.24 26.26 -10.57
N ASP A 41 -20.40 27.41 -9.92
CA ASP A 41 -19.28 28.22 -9.40
C ASP A 41 -18.83 27.81 -7.99
N ALA A 42 -19.55 26.90 -7.32
CA ALA A 42 -19.31 26.52 -5.92
C ALA A 42 -19.06 25.02 -5.77
N LEU A 43 -18.34 24.63 -4.72
CA LEU A 43 -18.24 23.23 -4.30
C LEU A 43 -19.64 22.62 -4.14
N ALA A 44 -19.91 21.50 -4.81
CA ALA A 44 -21.25 20.94 -4.94
C ALA A 44 -21.34 19.43 -4.66
N VAL A 45 -20.29 18.85 -4.08
CA VAL A 45 -20.21 17.42 -3.70
C VAL A 45 -19.89 17.28 -2.22
N ASP A 46 -20.27 16.15 -1.62
CA ASP A 46 -20.04 15.85 -0.19
C ASP A 46 -18.70 15.15 0.09
N GLY A 47 -17.98 14.73 -0.96
CA GLY A 47 -16.69 14.05 -0.87
C GLY A 47 -16.08 13.81 -2.25
N VAL A 48 -14.78 13.53 -2.28
CA VAL A 48 -14.03 13.29 -3.53
C VAL A 48 -13.32 11.95 -3.48
N LEU A 49 -13.55 11.11 -4.50
CA LEU A 49 -12.85 9.86 -4.74
C LEU A 49 -11.81 10.06 -5.85
N LEU A 50 -10.53 10.13 -5.49
CA LEU A 50 -9.41 10.31 -6.42
C LEU A 50 -8.78 8.96 -6.75
N ILE A 51 -8.88 8.56 -8.02
CA ILE A 51 -8.26 7.35 -8.56
C ILE A 51 -7.30 7.75 -9.68
N GLY A 52 -6.00 7.58 -9.46
CA GLY A 52 -4.95 7.80 -10.45
C GLY A 52 -4.20 6.51 -10.75
N GLU A 53 -4.79 5.63 -11.56
CA GLU A 53 -4.20 4.33 -11.93
C GLU A 53 -4.51 3.95 -13.39
N HIS A 54 -3.87 2.89 -13.89
CA HIS A 54 -4.12 2.26 -15.20
C HIS A 54 -3.98 3.11 -16.47
N GLY A 55 -3.75 4.42 -16.36
CA GLY A 55 -3.46 5.28 -17.52
C GLY A 55 -2.03 5.15 -18.06
N GLU A 56 -1.82 5.69 -19.25
CA GLU A 56 -0.51 5.82 -19.86
C GLU A 56 0.17 7.12 -19.46
N TYR A 57 1.26 6.98 -18.72
CA TYR A 57 2.09 8.06 -18.19
C TYR A 57 3.55 7.66 -18.34
N PRO A 58 4.47 8.64 -18.46
CA PRO A 58 5.90 8.34 -18.50
C PRO A 58 6.38 7.67 -17.20
N ASN A 59 7.48 6.93 -17.29
CA ASN A 59 8.23 6.48 -16.13
C ASN A 59 9.40 7.44 -15.86
N ASN A 60 9.80 7.59 -14.60
CA ASN A 60 11.04 8.27 -14.24
C ASN A 60 12.25 7.31 -14.23
N GLU A 61 13.44 7.82 -13.90
CA GLU A 61 14.68 7.05 -13.83
C GLU A 61 14.67 5.95 -12.75
N LYS A 62 13.82 6.09 -11.73
CA LYS A 62 13.58 5.07 -10.68
C LYS A 62 12.69 3.92 -11.17
N GLY A 63 12.10 4.04 -12.37
CA GLY A 63 11.13 3.09 -12.91
C GLY A 63 9.70 3.31 -12.41
N GLN A 64 9.44 4.40 -11.68
CA GLN A 64 8.10 4.71 -11.17
C GLN A 64 7.24 5.29 -12.29
N LYS A 65 5.98 4.86 -12.36
CA LYS A 65 5.02 5.46 -13.31
C LYS A 65 4.50 6.78 -12.74
N LEU A 66 4.63 7.85 -13.50
CA LEU A 66 4.31 9.23 -13.07
C LEU A 66 2.80 9.49 -13.09
N TYR A 67 2.05 8.73 -12.29
CA TYR A 67 0.62 8.93 -12.12
C TYR A 67 0.33 10.30 -11.50
N PRO A 68 -0.63 11.07 -12.06
CA PRO A 68 -0.84 12.49 -11.73
C PRO A 68 -1.64 12.70 -10.44
N ARG A 69 -1.46 11.85 -9.43
CA ARG A 69 -2.24 11.90 -8.17
C ARG A 69 -2.06 13.24 -7.46
N TYR A 70 -0.83 13.75 -7.41
CA TYR A 70 -0.52 15.05 -6.82
C TYR A 70 -1.18 16.19 -7.58
N GLU A 71 -1.08 16.18 -8.91
CA GLU A 71 -1.65 17.22 -9.78
C GLU A 71 -3.18 17.27 -9.64
N TYR A 72 -3.83 16.10 -9.66
CA TYR A 72 -5.27 16.01 -9.45
C TYR A 72 -5.68 16.49 -8.07
N PHE A 73 -4.94 16.09 -7.03
CA PHE A 73 -5.20 16.51 -5.66
C PHE A 73 -5.03 18.02 -5.48
N ARG A 74 -4.02 18.62 -6.14
CA ARG A 74 -3.81 20.07 -6.14
C ARG A 74 -5.01 20.80 -6.75
N GLU A 75 -5.56 20.32 -7.87
CA GLU A 75 -6.76 20.94 -8.47
C GLU A 75 -7.98 20.87 -7.54
N ILE A 76 -8.17 19.76 -6.82
CA ILE A 76 -9.22 19.63 -5.79
C ILE A 76 -9.00 20.67 -4.68
N VAL A 77 -7.77 20.78 -4.17
CA VAL A 77 -7.38 21.74 -3.13
C VAL A 77 -7.58 23.19 -3.59
N GLU A 78 -7.31 23.51 -4.86
CA GLU A 78 -7.57 24.83 -5.43
C GLU A 78 -9.07 25.17 -5.41
N VAL A 79 -9.94 24.21 -5.71
CA VAL A 79 -11.40 24.40 -5.58
C VAL A 79 -11.78 24.68 -4.13
N PHE A 80 -11.22 23.94 -3.17
CA PHE A 80 -11.50 24.16 -1.75
C PHE A 80 -11.06 25.55 -1.27
N LYS A 81 -9.84 25.98 -1.67
CA LYS A 81 -9.31 27.31 -1.34
C LYS A 81 -10.18 28.45 -1.89
N VAL A 82 -10.66 28.31 -3.14
CA VAL A 82 -11.54 29.30 -3.76
C VAL A 82 -12.94 29.30 -3.12
N SER A 83 -13.46 28.13 -2.77
CA SER A 83 -14.81 27.99 -2.20
C SER A 83 -14.88 28.39 -0.73
N GLY A 84 -13.75 28.36 -0.01
CA GLY A 84 -13.70 28.61 1.43
C GLY A 84 -14.26 27.46 2.28
N CYS A 85 -14.49 26.30 1.67
CA CYS A 85 -14.95 25.07 2.30
C CYS A 85 -14.26 23.86 1.66
N SER A 86 -14.19 22.76 2.41
CA SER A 86 -13.55 21.51 2.02
C SER A 86 -14.48 20.33 2.33
N VAL A 87 -14.25 19.21 1.67
CA VAL A 87 -14.96 17.94 1.89
C VAL A 87 -13.95 16.79 1.97
N PRO A 88 -14.31 15.64 2.58
CA PRO A 88 -13.39 14.53 2.69
C PRO A 88 -12.87 14.03 1.33
N VAL A 89 -11.61 13.61 1.29
CA VAL A 89 -10.94 13.14 0.07
C VAL A 89 -10.32 11.77 0.30
N PHE A 90 -10.70 10.80 -0.54
CA PHE A 90 -10.00 9.52 -0.65
C PHE A 90 -9.01 9.54 -1.81
N ASN A 91 -7.77 9.10 -1.59
CA ASN A 91 -6.74 8.93 -2.63
C ASN A 91 -6.31 7.46 -2.73
N ASP A 92 -6.55 6.82 -3.88
CA ASP A 92 -6.15 5.43 -4.11
C ASP A 92 -4.62 5.23 -4.17
N LYS A 93 -4.13 4.23 -3.42
CA LYS A 93 -2.70 3.81 -3.27
C LYS A 93 -1.80 4.89 -2.64
N HIS A 94 -0.50 4.88 -2.98
CA HIS A 94 0.45 5.90 -2.54
C HIS A 94 -0.03 7.29 -2.95
N LEU A 95 0.30 8.29 -2.14
CA LEU A 95 -0.11 9.67 -2.37
C LEU A 95 0.53 10.22 -3.65
N SER A 96 1.85 10.12 -3.75
CA SER A 96 2.62 10.48 -4.94
C SER A 96 3.87 9.60 -5.03
N TYR A 97 4.43 9.51 -6.24
CA TYR A 97 5.77 8.94 -6.47
C TYR A 97 6.88 9.78 -5.80
N SER A 98 6.59 11.04 -5.45
CA SER A 98 7.48 11.96 -4.73
C SER A 98 7.01 12.16 -3.29
N PHE A 99 7.90 11.93 -2.33
CA PHE A 99 7.63 12.12 -0.91
C PHE A 99 7.33 13.58 -0.56
N GLU A 100 8.02 14.54 -1.17
CA GLU A 100 7.74 15.97 -0.98
C GLU A 100 6.30 16.32 -1.39
N GLN A 101 5.86 15.82 -2.55
CA GLN A 101 4.49 15.98 -3.01
C GLN A 101 3.48 15.29 -2.07
N ALA A 102 3.79 14.06 -1.61
CA ALA A 102 2.97 13.34 -0.65
C ALA A 102 2.83 14.11 0.69
N GLN A 103 3.92 14.68 1.19
CA GLN A 103 3.91 15.53 2.39
C GLN A 103 3.02 16.75 2.18
N GLN A 104 3.10 17.40 1.01
CA GLN A 104 2.28 18.55 0.70
C GLN A 104 0.78 18.20 0.61
N MET A 105 0.43 17.02 0.08
CA MET A 105 -0.97 16.55 0.05
C MET A 105 -1.55 16.39 1.48
N VAL A 106 -0.81 15.73 2.37
CA VAL A 106 -1.22 15.59 3.78
C VAL A 106 -1.25 16.94 4.50
N ALA A 107 -0.30 17.83 4.19
CA ALA A 107 -0.28 19.18 4.75
C ALA A 107 -1.52 19.98 4.34
N TRP A 108 -1.98 19.89 3.09
CA TRP A 108 -3.24 20.53 2.67
C TRP A 108 -4.46 19.94 3.37
N GLY A 109 -4.50 18.63 3.62
CA GLY A 109 -5.55 17.99 4.43
C GLY A 109 -5.69 18.63 5.81
N ARG A 110 -4.54 18.90 6.46
CA ARG A 110 -4.49 19.57 7.76
C ARG A 110 -4.79 21.08 7.69
N GLU A 111 -4.25 21.77 6.68
CA GLU A 111 -4.42 23.22 6.48
C GLU A 111 -5.89 23.59 6.22
N LEU A 112 -6.58 22.76 5.44
CA LEU A 112 -7.97 22.99 5.00
C LEU A 112 -9.00 22.18 5.80
N ASP A 113 -8.56 21.50 6.86
CA ASP A 113 -9.41 20.78 7.82
C ASP A 113 -10.42 19.83 7.17
N PHE A 114 -9.94 18.93 6.30
CA PHE A 114 -10.77 17.85 5.73
C PHE A 114 -10.24 16.47 6.09
N ALA A 115 -11.15 15.51 6.26
CA ALA A 115 -10.78 14.12 6.45
C ALA A 115 -10.13 13.57 5.18
N MET A 116 -8.98 12.93 5.35
CA MET A 116 -8.19 12.37 4.26
C MET A 116 -7.92 10.91 4.55
N LEU A 117 -8.24 10.07 3.57
CA LEU A 117 -7.92 8.64 3.59
C LEU A 117 -7.14 8.33 2.32
N ALA A 118 -6.11 7.50 2.44
CA ALA A 118 -5.38 7.03 1.29
C ALA A 118 -4.98 5.56 1.48
N GLY A 119 -4.48 4.95 0.42
CA GLY A 119 -3.91 3.62 0.49
C GLY A 119 -4.57 2.59 -0.40
N SER A 120 -4.13 1.35 -0.26
CA SER A 120 -4.55 0.24 -1.11
C SER A 120 -5.37 -0.82 -0.39
N SER A 121 -5.77 -1.84 -1.15
CA SER A 121 -6.67 -2.89 -0.69
C SER A 121 -6.03 -3.92 0.23
N LEU A 122 -4.71 -4.16 0.17
CA LEU A 122 -4.11 -5.22 1.00
C LEU A 122 -4.26 -4.98 2.52
N PRO A 123 -4.00 -3.79 3.08
CA PRO A 123 -4.22 -3.53 4.50
C PRO A 123 -5.64 -3.84 5.01
N VAL A 124 -6.62 -3.74 4.12
CA VAL A 124 -8.06 -3.84 4.42
C VAL A 124 -8.71 -5.11 3.85
N THR A 125 -7.98 -5.96 3.12
CA THR A 125 -8.50 -7.24 2.61
C THR A 125 -8.59 -8.28 3.72
N PHE A 126 -9.18 -9.44 3.42
CA PHE A 126 -9.26 -10.55 4.37
C PHE A 126 -7.89 -11.04 4.82
N ARG A 127 -7.80 -11.48 6.07
CA ARG A 127 -6.60 -12.11 6.65
C ARG A 127 -6.87 -13.58 6.97
N MET A 128 -5.91 -14.46 6.66
CA MET A 128 -6.02 -15.90 6.92
C MET A 128 -4.77 -16.44 7.65
N PRO A 129 -4.87 -16.82 8.93
CA PRO A 129 -6.00 -16.60 9.84
C PRO A 129 -6.29 -15.09 10.04
N PRO A 130 -7.46 -14.68 10.59
CA PRO A 130 -7.79 -13.27 10.82
C PRO A 130 -6.95 -12.67 11.94
N LEU A 131 -5.66 -12.47 11.66
CA LEU A 131 -4.67 -12.04 12.63
C LEU A 131 -4.80 -10.54 12.88
N GLU A 132 -5.01 -10.21 14.14
CA GLU A 132 -4.80 -8.88 14.70
C GLU A 132 -3.68 -8.99 15.75
N LEU A 133 -2.58 -8.27 15.52
CA LEU A 133 -1.58 -8.11 16.57
C LEU A 133 -2.15 -7.20 17.67
N PRO A 134 -1.94 -7.48 18.97
CA PRO A 134 -2.36 -6.54 20.01
C PRO A 134 -1.72 -5.17 19.81
N LEU A 135 -2.45 -4.09 20.13
CA LEU A 135 -1.83 -2.79 20.28
C LEU A 135 -0.77 -2.85 21.38
N GLU A 136 0.31 -2.09 21.19
CA GLU A 136 1.44 -1.99 22.10
C GLU A 136 2.25 -3.29 22.27
N CYS A 137 2.06 -4.30 21.40
CA CYS A 137 2.91 -5.49 21.41
C CYS A 137 4.38 -5.14 21.08
N GLU A 138 5.30 -5.94 21.59
CA GLU A 138 6.71 -5.81 21.21
C GLU A 138 6.94 -6.53 19.89
N ILE A 139 7.42 -5.82 18.87
CA ILE A 139 7.79 -6.38 17.57
C ILE A 139 9.30 -6.20 17.38
N GLU A 140 10.04 -7.31 17.35
CA GLU A 140 11.49 -7.29 17.16
C GLU A 140 11.87 -7.33 15.66
N ASP A 141 11.28 -8.28 14.94
CA ASP A 141 11.56 -8.56 13.54
C ASP A 141 10.27 -8.97 12.82
N ALA A 142 10.11 -8.52 11.58
CA ALA A 142 8.96 -8.77 10.73
C ALA A 142 9.39 -9.07 9.31
N LEU A 143 8.66 -9.95 8.62
CA LEU A 143 8.91 -10.34 7.26
C LEU A 143 7.60 -10.40 6.47
N MET A 144 7.60 -9.73 5.33
CA MET A 144 6.53 -9.77 4.34
C MET A 144 7.05 -10.46 3.08
N ILE A 145 6.24 -11.34 2.49
CA ILE A 145 6.42 -11.86 1.14
C ILE A 145 5.46 -11.13 0.22
N GLY A 146 6.00 -10.55 -0.85
CA GLY A 146 5.26 -9.91 -1.91
C GLY A 146 5.57 -10.50 -3.29
N VAL A 147 4.71 -10.18 -4.25
CA VAL A 147 4.83 -10.56 -5.65
C VAL A 147 4.36 -9.42 -6.55
N GLY A 148 4.85 -9.42 -7.79
CA GLY A 148 4.51 -8.48 -8.84
C GLY A 148 5.68 -7.57 -9.26
N GLY A 149 5.37 -6.59 -10.10
CA GLY A 149 6.34 -5.63 -10.64
C GLY A 149 6.73 -4.55 -9.63
N SER A 150 7.95 -4.04 -9.77
CA SER A 150 8.49 -3.00 -8.88
C SER A 150 7.66 -1.70 -8.91
N ASP A 151 7.83 -0.86 -7.90
CA ASP A 151 7.05 0.36 -7.61
C ASP A 151 5.60 0.04 -7.16
N ALA A 152 4.73 -0.35 -8.10
CA ALA A 152 3.30 -0.52 -7.79
C ALA A 152 3.03 -1.67 -6.80
N MET A 153 3.62 -2.85 -7.02
CA MET A 153 3.36 -4.01 -6.17
C MET A 153 4.22 -4.01 -4.91
N ASP A 154 5.40 -3.40 -4.98
CA ASP A 154 6.23 -3.09 -3.81
C ASP A 154 5.45 -2.23 -2.82
N TYR A 155 4.79 -1.17 -3.31
CA TYR A 155 3.94 -0.30 -2.48
C TYR A 155 2.87 -1.11 -1.73
N HIS A 156 2.12 -1.94 -2.45
CA HIS A 156 1.07 -2.76 -1.86
C HIS A 156 1.62 -3.64 -0.73
N ALA A 157 2.74 -4.33 -0.97
CA ALA A 157 3.35 -5.21 0.01
C ALA A 157 3.93 -4.46 1.22
N LEU A 158 4.58 -3.31 0.99
CA LEU A 158 5.09 -2.44 2.06
C LEU A 158 3.94 -1.88 2.92
N GLU A 159 2.83 -1.48 2.30
CA GLU A 159 1.68 -0.96 3.04
C GLU A 159 0.99 -2.05 3.89
N ALA A 160 0.87 -3.26 3.33
CA ALA A 160 0.37 -4.42 4.06
C ALA A 160 1.26 -4.76 5.27
N MET A 161 2.58 -4.74 5.09
CA MET A 161 3.54 -4.92 6.17
C MET A 161 3.42 -3.81 7.22
N GLN A 162 3.34 -2.55 6.78
CA GLN A 162 3.24 -1.38 7.64
C GLN A 162 2.00 -1.43 8.54
N CYS A 163 0.84 -1.84 8.00
CA CYS A 163 -0.40 -1.92 8.78
C CYS A 163 -0.36 -2.97 9.90
N MET A 164 0.57 -3.92 9.85
CA MET A 164 0.83 -4.89 10.92
C MET A 164 1.78 -4.30 11.96
N VAL A 165 2.92 -3.76 11.51
CA VAL A 165 4.00 -3.32 12.41
C VAL A 165 3.74 -1.98 13.09
N GLU A 166 2.82 -1.15 12.60
CA GLU A 166 2.41 0.09 13.26
C GLU A 166 1.73 -0.11 14.63
N ARG A 167 1.30 -1.34 14.93
CA ARG A 167 0.63 -1.70 16.20
C ARG A 167 1.62 -1.93 17.34
N ARG A 168 2.93 -1.86 17.06
CA ARG A 168 3.99 -2.04 18.05
C ARG A 168 3.94 -1.01 19.18
N LYS A 169 4.59 -1.34 20.30
CA LYS A 169 4.78 -0.49 21.47
C LYS A 169 5.25 0.91 21.10
N GLY A 170 4.48 1.93 21.49
CA GLY A 170 4.75 3.34 21.17
C GLY A 170 4.18 3.84 19.83
N GLY A 171 3.64 2.95 18.98
CA GLY A 171 3.09 3.29 17.67
C GLY A 171 4.17 3.50 16.61
N GLU A 172 3.82 4.15 15.50
CA GLU A 172 4.78 4.44 14.44
C GLU A 172 5.70 5.59 14.86
N SER A 173 7.01 5.37 14.75
CA SER A 173 8.08 6.28 15.19
C SER A 173 8.86 6.95 14.05
N GLY A 174 8.57 6.57 12.81
CA GLY A 174 9.34 6.89 11.62
C GLY A 174 10.44 5.86 11.33
N ILE A 175 11.05 6.02 10.16
CA ILE A 175 12.07 5.11 9.63
C ILE A 175 13.44 5.76 9.78
N ARG A 176 14.39 5.01 10.35
CA ARG A 176 15.79 5.42 10.50
C ARG A 176 16.55 5.27 9.19
N SER A 177 16.42 4.08 8.59
CA SER A 177 17.12 3.77 7.35
C SER A 177 16.41 2.74 6.51
N VAL A 178 16.70 2.75 5.22
CA VAL A 178 16.25 1.76 4.25
C VAL A 178 17.39 1.22 3.42
N GLN A 179 17.23 0.01 2.89
CA GLN A 179 18.11 -0.54 1.86
C GLN A 179 17.32 -1.47 0.94
N LEU A 180 17.55 -1.36 -0.36
CA LEU A 180 17.00 -2.27 -1.36
C LEU A 180 18.16 -2.99 -2.06
N ILE A 181 18.18 -4.32 -1.99
CA ILE A 181 19.12 -5.17 -2.76
C ILE A 181 18.33 -6.13 -3.64
N ASP A 182 18.95 -6.61 -4.70
CA ASP A 182 18.35 -7.54 -5.66
C ASP A 182 19.33 -8.65 -6.08
N GLY A 183 18.80 -9.67 -6.75
CA GLY A 183 19.58 -10.80 -7.25
C GLY A 183 20.25 -11.63 -6.15
N ASP A 184 21.44 -12.16 -6.46
CA ASP A 184 22.19 -13.07 -5.58
C ASP A 184 22.50 -12.48 -4.19
N GLU A 185 22.57 -11.15 -4.07
CA GLU A 185 22.80 -10.47 -2.80
C GLU A 185 21.65 -10.72 -1.81
N VAL A 186 20.42 -10.91 -2.28
CA VAL A 186 19.26 -11.24 -1.42
C VAL A 186 19.48 -12.58 -0.72
N TRP A 187 19.93 -13.59 -1.46
CA TRP A 187 20.20 -14.91 -0.91
C TRP A 187 21.42 -14.91 0.00
N GLN A 188 22.45 -14.15 -0.35
CA GLN A 188 23.61 -13.95 0.51
C GLN A 188 23.21 -13.30 1.83
N ALA A 189 22.38 -12.25 1.79
CA ALA A 189 21.85 -11.60 2.99
C ALA A 189 21.06 -12.58 3.88
N GLY A 190 20.34 -13.53 3.28
CA GLY A 190 19.66 -14.60 4.02
C GLY A 190 20.58 -15.62 4.67
N ARG A 191 21.71 -15.94 4.02
CA ARG A 191 22.77 -16.78 4.62
C ARG A 191 23.48 -16.06 5.76
N ASP A 192 23.65 -14.75 5.64
CA ASP A 192 24.27 -13.89 6.65
C ASP A 192 23.32 -13.52 7.80
N GLY A 193 22.06 -13.98 7.76
CA GLY A 193 21.07 -13.75 8.82
C GLY A 193 20.51 -12.32 8.86
N ARG A 194 20.62 -11.55 7.76
CA ARG A 194 20.07 -10.20 7.66
C ARG A 194 18.55 -10.18 7.60
N TRP A 195 17.94 -11.26 7.14
CA TRP A 195 16.51 -11.55 7.26
C TRP A 195 16.31 -12.94 7.83
N SER A 196 15.21 -13.13 8.55
CA SER A 196 14.96 -14.35 9.32
C SER A 196 14.40 -15.48 8.45
N ARG A 197 15.18 -16.55 8.26
CA ARG A 197 14.68 -17.81 7.64
C ARG A 197 13.50 -18.41 8.42
N ARG A 198 13.44 -18.20 9.74
CA ARG A 198 12.32 -18.66 10.58
C ARG A 198 11.03 -17.91 10.24
N LEU A 199 11.10 -16.59 10.03
CA LEU A 199 9.96 -15.80 9.60
C LEU A 199 9.56 -16.09 8.15
N LEU A 200 10.55 -16.30 7.25
CA LEU A 200 10.29 -16.74 5.87
C LEU A 200 9.46 -18.04 5.85
N ALA A 201 9.89 -19.06 6.61
CA ALA A 201 9.16 -20.32 6.70
C ALA A 201 7.73 -20.13 7.26
N ALA A 202 7.57 -19.28 8.27
CA ALA A 202 6.27 -18.99 8.87
C ALA A 202 5.31 -18.22 7.95
N ALA A 203 5.84 -17.33 7.10
CA ALA A 203 5.09 -16.62 6.06
C ALA A 203 4.71 -17.58 4.92
N LEU A 204 5.68 -18.35 4.38
CA LEU A 204 5.43 -19.36 3.34
C LEU A 204 4.40 -20.42 3.76
N ALA A 205 4.35 -20.76 5.06
CA ALA A 205 3.35 -21.69 5.59
C ALA A 205 1.90 -21.18 5.48
N ARG A 206 1.70 -19.87 5.25
CA ARG A 206 0.39 -19.25 5.01
C ARG A 206 0.02 -19.15 3.53
N SER A 207 0.97 -19.40 2.64
CA SER A 207 0.76 -19.32 1.20
C SER A 207 0.00 -20.57 0.69
N ASP A 208 -1.07 -20.32 -0.06
CA ASP A 208 -1.86 -21.34 -0.77
C ASP A 208 -1.55 -21.38 -2.28
N SER A 209 -0.63 -20.53 -2.75
CA SER A 209 -0.23 -20.42 -4.17
C SER A 209 1.23 -20.81 -4.45
N ARG A 210 1.83 -21.64 -3.59
CA ARG A 210 3.21 -22.12 -3.74
C ARG A 210 3.42 -22.86 -5.06
N SER A 211 4.43 -22.43 -5.81
CA SER A 211 4.94 -23.05 -7.03
C SER A 211 5.97 -24.14 -6.73
N GLY A 212 6.37 -24.88 -7.76
CA GLY A 212 7.46 -25.86 -7.70
C GLY A 212 7.01 -27.29 -7.97
N ILE A 213 7.86 -28.26 -7.60
CA ILE A 213 7.66 -29.67 -7.94
C ILE A 213 6.38 -30.26 -7.32
N GLY A 214 5.92 -29.70 -6.20
CA GLY A 214 4.68 -30.11 -5.54
C GLY A 214 3.44 -29.95 -6.43
N LEU A 215 3.45 -29.00 -7.38
CA LEU A 215 2.37 -28.86 -8.37
C LEU A 215 2.39 -29.97 -9.43
N SER A 216 3.54 -30.59 -9.67
CA SER A 216 3.71 -31.64 -10.67
C SER A 216 3.40 -33.03 -10.14
N ASP A 217 3.69 -33.31 -8.87
CA ASP A 217 3.57 -34.65 -8.29
C ASP A 217 2.72 -34.76 -7.01
N GLY A 218 2.17 -33.64 -6.54
CA GLY A 218 1.24 -33.58 -5.40
C GLY A 218 1.87 -33.78 -4.03
N ARG A 219 3.22 -33.81 -3.91
CA ARG A 219 3.88 -33.96 -2.61
C ARG A 219 4.00 -32.60 -1.87
N PRO A 220 4.01 -32.62 -0.53
CA PRO A 220 4.39 -31.44 0.24
C PRO A 220 5.80 -30.97 -0.12
N GLN A 221 5.97 -29.66 -0.24
CA GLN A 221 7.24 -29.02 -0.59
C GLN A 221 7.64 -28.03 0.49
N ASP A 222 8.89 -28.13 0.96
CA ASP A 222 9.49 -27.19 1.92
C ASP A 222 10.38 -26.19 1.18
N LEU A 223 9.74 -25.15 0.62
CA LEU A 223 10.43 -24.09 -0.11
C LEU A 223 11.48 -23.37 0.75
N ALA A 224 11.34 -23.31 2.08
CA ALA A 224 12.27 -22.57 2.92
C ALA A 224 13.64 -23.26 3.08
N HIS A 225 13.72 -24.57 2.81
CA HIS A 225 14.92 -25.38 3.06
C HIS A 225 15.35 -26.30 1.91
N SER A 226 14.55 -26.42 0.84
CA SER A 226 14.86 -27.34 -0.27
C SER A 226 15.91 -26.80 -1.26
N GLY A 227 16.16 -25.49 -1.28
CA GLY A 227 16.94 -24.81 -2.32
C GLY A 227 16.13 -24.50 -3.59
N GLU A 228 14.89 -25.02 -3.69
CA GLU A 228 14.02 -24.75 -4.84
C GLU A 228 13.50 -23.31 -4.86
N LEU A 229 13.45 -22.64 -3.69
CA LEU A 229 13.04 -21.23 -3.64
C LEU A 229 13.98 -20.35 -4.44
N GLU A 230 15.30 -20.54 -4.30
CA GLU A 230 16.31 -19.81 -5.05
C GLU A 230 16.28 -20.12 -6.55
N GLU A 231 15.85 -21.34 -6.94
CA GLU A 231 15.68 -21.71 -8.36
C GLU A 231 14.40 -21.14 -8.97
N LEU A 232 13.32 -21.04 -8.19
CA LEU A 232 12.02 -20.54 -8.65
C LEU A 232 11.96 -19.01 -8.77
N VAL A 233 12.80 -18.31 -8.00
CA VAL A 233 12.81 -16.84 -7.95
C VAL A 233 14.02 -16.32 -8.71
N GLU A 234 13.84 -16.05 -10.00
CA GLU A 234 14.91 -15.60 -10.91
C GLU A 234 15.46 -14.22 -10.52
N GLU A 235 14.59 -13.29 -10.11
CA GLU A 235 14.94 -11.90 -9.78
C GLU A 235 14.39 -11.52 -8.39
N PRO A 236 15.00 -12.02 -7.30
CA PRO A 236 14.57 -11.66 -5.96
C PRO A 236 14.91 -10.20 -5.65
N ALA A 237 14.11 -9.56 -4.80
CA ALA A 237 14.44 -8.27 -4.20
C ALA A 237 14.14 -8.29 -2.69
N ALA A 238 14.97 -7.59 -1.91
CA ALA A 238 14.80 -7.44 -0.47
C ALA A 238 14.85 -5.97 -0.05
N TYR A 239 13.80 -5.52 0.64
CA TYR A 239 13.66 -4.18 1.20
C TYR A 239 13.88 -4.30 2.70
N PHE A 240 14.99 -3.80 3.21
CA PHE A 240 15.30 -3.75 4.64
C PHE A 240 14.90 -2.40 5.21
N ILE A 241 14.06 -2.43 6.25
CA ILE A 241 13.57 -1.24 6.95
C ILE A 241 14.02 -1.31 8.40
N GLU A 242 14.69 -0.26 8.88
CA GLU A 242 15.03 -0.07 10.29
C GLU A 242 14.23 1.12 10.82
N TYR A 243 13.38 0.89 11.82
CA TYR A 243 12.56 1.94 12.44
C TYR A 243 13.35 2.72 13.51
N ASN A 244 12.90 3.93 13.83
CA ASN A 244 13.58 4.79 14.81
C ASN A 244 13.65 4.18 16.22
N ASP A 245 12.65 3.39 16.59
CA ASP A 245 12.59 2.62 17.84
C ASP A 245 13.46 1.36 17.87
N GLY A 246 14.08 0.99 16.73
CA GLY A 246 14.95 -0.16 16.59
C GLY A 246 14.28 -1.43 16.07
N ALA A 247 12.96 -1.44 15.87
CA ALA A 247 12.28 -2.55 15.20
C ALA A 247 12.81 -2.70 13.77
N LYS A 248 12.78 -3.93 13.24
CA LYS A 248 13.20 -4.25 11.87
C LYS A 248 12.08 -4.91 11.10
N ALA A 249 12.01 -4.61 9.81
CA ALA A 249 11.12 -5.30 8.89
C ALA A 249 11.83 -5.56 7.55
N THR A 250 11.51 -6.70 6.95
CA THR A 250 12.00 -7.08 5.62
C THR A 250 10.83 -7.40 4.70
N LEU A 251 10.77 -6.77 3.53
CA LEU A 251 9.94 -7.26 2.43
C LEU A 251 10.81 -8.07 1.47
N LEU A 252 10.39 -9.30 1.16
CA LEU A 252 10.97 -10.14 0.11
C LEU A 252 10.01 -10.23 -1.07
N MET A 253 10.46 -9.84 -2.26
CA MET A 253 9.72 -10.04 -3.50
C MET A 253 10.14 -11.39 -4.11
N LEU A 254 9.23 -12.37 -4.07
CA LEU A 254 9.50 -13.78 -4.40
C LEU A 254 8.71 -14.24 -5.64
N ASN A 255 8.80 -13.44 -6.70
CA ASN A 255 8.18 -13.72 -8.00
C ASN A 255 8.56 -15.13 -8.50
N GLY A 256 7.57 -15.91 -8.91
CA GLY A 256 7.76 -17.29 -9.41
C GLY A 256 7.56 -18.37 -8.35
N ALA A 257 7.91 -18.12 -7.08
CA ALA A 257 7.73 -19.10 -6.01
C ALA A 257 6.34 -19.10 -5.37
N VAL A 258 5.67 -17.95 -5.32
CA VAL A 258 4.29 -17.78 -4.82
C VAL A 258 3.54 -16.78 -5.72
N GLN A 259 2.23 -16.68 -5.53
CA GLN A 259 1.35 -15.71 -6.20
C GLN A 259 0.48 -14.92 -5.19
N ASP A 260 0.80 -15.00 -3.90
CA ASP A 260 0.06 -14.37 -2.81
C ASP A 260 0.98 -13.56 -1.88
N TRP A 261 0.36 -12.86 -0.93
CA TRP A 261 1.01 -11.98 0.04
C TRP A 261 0.88 -12.57 1.43
N THR A 262 2.01 -12.77 2.10
CA THR A 262 2.05 -13.37 3.44
C THR A 262 2.97 -12.59 4.36
N PHE A 263 2.64 -12.59 5.64
CA PHE A 263 3.36 -11.85 6.67
C PHE A 263 3.66 -12.76 7.85
N ALA A 264 4.83 -12.57 8.47
CA ALA A 264 5.17 -13.13 9.76
C ALA A 264 5.96 -12.11 10.59
N ALA A 265 5.77 -12.13 11.90
CA ALA A 265 6.57 -11.33 12.83
C ALA A 265 6.83 -12.09 14.13
N VAL A 266 7.90 -11.70 14.83
CA VAL A 266 8.09 -12.03 16.24
C VAL A 266 7.37 -10.95 17.05
N ALA A 267 6.21 -11.29 17.60
CA ALA A 267 5.39 -10.42 18.44
C ALA A 267 5.31 -11.01 19.86
N ASP A 268 5.73 -10.23 20.87
CA ASP A 268 5.79 -10.64 22.28
C ASP A 268 6.54 -11.98 22.50
N GLY A 269 7.58 -12.22 21.69
CA GLY A 269 8.41 -13.43 21.73
C GLY A 269 7.85 -14.64 20.97
N GLU A 270 6.64 -14.55 20.42
CA GLU A 270 6.00 -15.61 19.63
C GLU A 270 5.95 -15.27 18.14
N ILE A 271 5.90 -16.29 17.27
CA ILE A 271 5.66 -16.03 15.84
C ILE A 271 4.17 -15.94 15.58
N ALA A 272 3.75 -14.79 15.07
CA ALA A 272 2.45 -14.63 14.45
C ALA A 272 2.61 -14.57 12.92
N SER A 273 1.73 -15.23 12.17
CA SER A 273 1.75 -15.15 10.70
C SER A 273 0.36 -15.23 10.08
N THR A 274 0.17 -14.56 8.96
CA THR A 274 -1.09 -14.49 8.20
C THR A 274 -0.84 -14.37 6.71
N GLN A 275 -1.81 -14.78 5.91
CA GLN A 275 -1.96 -14.37 4.51
C GLN A 275 -2.83 -13.12 4.43
N PHE A 276 -2.52 -12.22 3.50
CA PHE A 276 -3.44 -11.19 3.01
C PHE A 276 -4.17 -11.76 1.80
N LEU A 277 -5.36 -12.31 2.03
CA LEU A 277 -6.10 -13.05 1.02
C LEU A 277 -6.75 -12.09 0.03
N LEU A 278 -6.37 -12.23 -1.24
CA LEU A 278 -7.13 -11.70 -2.37
C LEU A 278 -8.00 -12.84 -2.93
N PRO A 279 -9.34 -12.75 -2.89
CA PRO A 279 -10.20 -13.77 -3.47
C PRO A 279 -9.87 -14.02 -4.95
N PRO A 280 -9.99 -15.27 -5.42
CA PRO A 280 -9.70 -15.61 -6.81
C PRO A 280 -10.67 -14.89 -7.77
N GLN A 281 -10.18 -14.55 -8.95
CA GLN A 281 -10.98 -13.98 -10.02
C GLN A 281 -12.20 -14.88 -10.35
N PRO A 282 -13.39 -14.31 -10.64
CA PRO A 282 -13.64 -12.89 -10.93
C PRO A 282 -13.96 -12.03 -9.69
N ASN A 283 -13.81 -12.56 -8.47
CA ASN A 283 -14.21 -11.84 -7.25
C ASN A 283 -13.14 -10.83 -6.82
N VAL A 284 -13.39 -9.53 -7.02
CA VAL A 284 -12.52 -8.43 -6.57
C VAL A 284 -13.00 -7.81 -5.25
N THR A 285 -13.48 -8.65 -4.31
CA THR A 285 -14.07 -8.20 -3.04
C THR A 285 -13.11 -7.36 -2.19
N TYR A 286 -11.79 -7.53 -2.37
CA TYR A 286 -10.78 -6.68 -1.74
C TYR A 286 -10.96 -5.19 -2.07
N SER A 287 -11.38 -4.85 -3.30
CA SER A 287 -11.68 -3.47 -3.68
C SER A 287 -12.96 -2.97 -3.01
N ALA A 288 -13.95 -3.85 -2.81
CA ALA A 288 -15.16 -3.51 -2.06
C ALA A 288 -14.84 -3.24 -0.58
N CYS A 289 -13.92 -3.99 0.03
CA CYS A 289 -13.47 -3.74 1.41
C CYS A 289 -12.75 -2.38 1.54
N LEU A 290 -11.95 -1.98 0.53
CA LEU A 290 -11.35 -0.64 0.48
C LEU A 290 -12.40 0.46 0.30
N MET A 291 -13.33 0.28 -0.64
CA MET A 291 -14.40 1.26 -0.88
C MET A 291 -15.34 1.40 0.30
N ALA A 292 -15.56 0.34 1.09
CA ALA A 292 -16.31 0.43 2.35
C ALA A 292 -15.63 1.38 3.36
N LYS A 293 -14.29 1.48 3.34
CA LYS A 293 -13.55 2.42 4.20
C LYS A 293 -13.61 3.86 3.69
N ALA A 294 -13.60 4.04 2.37
CA ALA A 294 -13.88 5.35 1.78
C ALA A 294 -15.31 5.82 2.09
N GLU A 295 -16.30 4.93 1.96
CA GLU A 295 -17.70 5.19 2.32
C GLU A 295 -17.85 5.50 3.83
N GLU A 296 -17.18 4.76 4.70
CA GLU A 296 -17.17 5.06 6.15
C GLU A 296 -16.68 6.49 6.42
N MET A 297 -15.59 6.91 5.77
CA MET A 297 -15.07 8.27 5.90
C MET A 297 -16.05 9.32 5.35
N PHE A 298 -16.60 9.11 4.15
CA PHE A 298 -17.55 10.05 3.57
C PHE A 298 -18.82 10.20 4.41
N ALA A 299 -19.29 9.13 5.05
CA ALA A 299 -20.51 9.14 5.86
C ALA A 299 -20.30 9.82 7.23
N THR A 300 -19.11 9.66 7.80
CA THR A 300 -18.80 10.12 9.17
C THR A 300 -18.00 11.42 9.21
N GLY A 301 -17.39 11.82 8.08
CA GLY A 301 -16.40 12.89 8.03
C GLY A 301 -15.10 12.56 8.76
N THR A 302 -14.82 11.28 9.08
CA THR A 302 -13.63 10.86 9.83
C THR A 302 -12.93 9.69 9.15
N ALA A 303 -11.62 9.79 8.93
CA ALA A 303 -10.84 8.71 8.35
C ALA A 303 -10.72 7.51 9.33
N PRO A 304 -11.03 6.27 8.93
CA PRO A 304 -11.00 5.09 9.81
C PRO A 304 -9.59 4.64 10.21
N TYR A 305 -8.55 5.12 9.51
CA TYR A 305 -7.15 4.89 9.81
C TYR A 305 -6.30 6.08 9.31
N PRO A 306 -5.11 6.31 9.90
CA PRO A 306 -4.32 7.50 9.62
C PRO A 306 -3.74 7.51 8.21
N VAL A 307 -3.87 8.64 7.51
CA VAL A 307 -3.23 8.88 6.20
C VAL A 307 -1.71 8.88 6.31
N GLU A 308 -1.19 9.16 7.52
CA GLU A 308 0.23 9.11 7.84
C GLU A 308 0.87 7.74 7.56
N ARG A 309 0.09 6.64 7.63
CA ARG A 309 0.56 5.32 7.19
C ARG A 309 0.97 5.37 5.71
N THR A 310 0.08 5.82 4.86
CA THR A 310 0.33 5.91 3.42
C THR A 310 1.42 6.93 3.10
N LEU A 311 1.50 8.04 3.85
CA LEU A 311 2.61 9.01 3.72
C LEU A 311 3.96 8.34 4.00
N LEU A 312 4.08 7.61 5.11
CA LEU A 312 5.32 6.93 5.48
C LEU A 312 5.71 5.89 4.43
N VAL A 313 4.75 5.07 3.96
CA VAL A 313 5.01 4.04 2.95
C VAL A 313 5.39 4.65 1.59
N SER A 314 4.78 5.79 1.20
CA SER A 314 5.15 6.50 -0.04
C SER A 314 6.63 6.90 0.00
N GLY A 315 7.08 7.50 1.12
CA GLY A 315 8.48 7.89 1.29
C GLY A 315 9.42 6.69 1.46
N MET A 316 8.99 5.65 2.19
CA MET A 316 9.74 4.40 2.34
C MET A 316 10.09 3.79 0.98
N LEU A 317 9.09 3.65 0.10
CA LEU A 317 9.28 3.10 -1.23
C LEU A 317 10.22 3.97 -2.07
N GLU A 318 10.01 5.29 -2.11
CA GLU A 318 10.86 6.19 -2.89
C GLU A 318 12.34 6.06 -2.46
N ARG A 319 12.61 6.03 -1.15
CA ARG A 319 13.98 5.90 -0.61
C ARG A 319 14.56 4.51 -0.85
N CYS A 320 13.75 3.45 -0.87
CA CYS A 320 14.19 2.13 -1.31
C CYS A 320 14.60 2.13 -2.80
N LEU A 321 13.84 2.81 -3.66
CA LEU A 321 14.21 2.94 -5.08
C LEU A 321 15.48 3.78 -5.27
N ASP A 322 15.68 4.83 -4.47
CA ASP A 322 16.96 5.57 -4.43
C ASP A 322 18.12 4.66 -4.01
N SER A 323 17.91 3.78 -3.03
CA SER A 323 18.91 2.81 -2.59
C SER A 323 19.32 1.88 -3.73
N ARG A 324 18.36 1.36 -4.50
CA ARG A 324 18.63 0.55 -5.70
C ARG A 324 19.42 1.35 -6.74
N MET A 325 19.00 2.58 -7.06
CA MET A 325 19.74 3.45 -8.00
C MET A 325 21.18 3.74 -7.54
N ALA A 326 21.41 3.79 -6.23
CA ALA A 326 22.73 3.97 -5.63
C ALA A 326 23.55 2.66 -5.52
N GLY A 327 23.14 1.59 -6.20
CA GLY A 327 23.84 0.29 -6.17
C GLY A 327 23.61 -0.47 -4.87
N GLY A 328 22.39 -0.39 -4.32
CA GLY A 328 21.98 -1.09 -3.10
C GLY A 328 22.57 -0.51 -1.81
N GLN A 329 22.94 0.76 -1.79
CA GLN A 329 23.49 1.41 -0.59
C GLN A 329 22.43 1.58 0.49
N ARG A 330 22.78 1.33 1.77
CA ARG A 330 21.92 1.68 2.90
C ARG A 330 21.84 3.21 3.02
N LEU A 331 20.62 3.73 3.10
CA LEU A 331 20.35 5.17 3.17
C LEU A 331 19.70 5.52 4.51
N GLU A 332 20.22 6.54 5.18
CA GLU A 332 19.54 7.19 6.30
C GLU A 332 18.36 8.02 5.79
N THR A 333 17.30 8.12 6.59
CA THR A 333 16.03 8.74 6.20
C THR A 333 15.47 9.68 7.29
N PRO A 334 16.21 10.71 7.73
CA PRO A 334 15.71 11.66 8.73
C PRO A 334 14.41 12.37 8.33
N GLU A 335 14.14 12.49 7.03
CA GLU A 335 12.90 13.01 6.46
C GLU A 335 11.66 12.11 6.70
N LEU A 336 11.86 10.81 6.96
CA LEU A 336 10.79 9.84 7.22
C LEU A 336 10.43 9.74 8.71
N ALA A 337 10.59 10.83 9.47
CA ALA A 337 10.17 10.97 10.87
C ALA A 337 8.65 11.18 10.99
N VAL A 338 7.85 10.32 10.37
CA VAL A 338 6.39 10.35 10.42
C VAL A 338 5.92 9.55 11.62
N VAL A 339 5.17 10.20 12.54
CA VAL A 339 4.71 9.60 13.79
C VAL A 339 3.19 9.57 13.81
N TYR A 340 2.60 8.41 14.13
CA TYR A 340 1.16 8.24 14.27
C TYR A 340 0.81 7.01 15.12
N ARG A 341 -0.48 6.87 15.46
CA ARG A 341 -1.02 5.70 16.17
C ARG A 341 -1.88 4.87 15.24
N ALA A 342 -1.70 3.56 15.29
CA ALA A 342 -2.56 2.60 14.63
C ALA A 342 -4.02 2.74 15.14
N PRO A 343 -5.03 2.41 14.32
CA PRO A 343 -6.41 2.37 14.78
C PRO A 343 -6.56 1.29 15.86
N GLU A 344 -7.46 1.51 16.82
CA GLU A 344 -7.69 0.59 17.94
C GLU A 344 -8.04 -0.81 17.43
N ILE A 345 -9.03 -0.86 16.53
CA ILE A 345 -9.47 -2.06 15.83
C ILE A 345 -8.81 -2.12 14.45
N SER A 346 -8.32 -3.29 14.05
CA SER A 346 -7.79 -3.45 12.69
C SER A 346 -8.88 -3.29 11.65
N GLN A 347 -8.51 -2.75 10.50
CA GLN A 347 -9.47 -2.32 9.47
C GLN A 347 -9.66 -3.36 8.36
N PHE A 348 -9.25 -4.61 8.60
CA PHE A 348 -9.33 -5.68 7.62
C PHE A 348 -10.74 -6.25 7.52
N CYS A 349 -11.11 -6.68 6.32
CA CYS A 349 -12.43 -7.24 6.03
C CYS A 349 -12.65 -8.54 6.83
N GLY A 350 -13.79 -8.63 7.53
CA GLY A 350 -14.09 -9.79 8.38
C GLY A 350 -13.43 -9.76 9.76
N ALA A 351 -12.81 -8.65 10.18
CA ALA A 351 -12.56 -8.39 11.59
C ALA A 351 -13.89 -8.39 12.36
N LEU A 352 -13.96 -9.18 13.43
CA LEU A 352 -15.17 -9.37 14.26
C LEU A 352 -15.18 -8.41 15.46
#